data_AF-S8EFX8-F1
#
_entry.id   AF-S8EFX8-F1
#
_cell.length_a   1.000
_cell.length_b   1.000
_cell.length_c   1.000
_cell.angle_alpha   90.00
_cell.angle_beta   90.00
_cell.angle_gamma   90.00
#
_symmetry.space_group_name_H-M   'P 1'
#
loop_
_entity.id
_entity.type
_entity.pdbx_description
1 polymer ?
#
loop_
_entity_poly.entity_id
_entity_poly.type
_entity_poly.pdbx_seq_one_letter_code
_entity_poly.pdbx_strand_id
1 'polypeptide(L)'
;MSKEEFVKIQTCVLKVNIHCDGCRHSVKKILHKIDGVYTTVIDSDSGKVTVSGNVDHAALIRKLNKNGKFAEVWGGIKNPQMKNLQTGNRNDDSNENKNRVVIR
;
A
#
# COMPACT_ATOMS: atom_id res chain seq x y z
N MET A 1 -31.36 23.89 1.37
CA MET A 1 -30.06 23.86 0.67
C MET A 1 -29.10 24.68 1.52
N SER A 2 -27.99 24.21 2.06
CA SER A 2 -27.09 23.14 1.62
C SER A 2 -26.31 22.70 2.86
N LYS A 3 -26.50 21.45 3.31
CA LYS A 3 -25.55 20.86 4.26
C LYS A 3 -24.27 20.69 3.48
N GLU A 4 -23.33 21.59 3.71
CA GLU A 4 -21.94 21.44 3.30
C GLU A 4 -21.43 20.22 4.06
N GLU A 5 -21.62 19.06 3.45
CA GLU A 5 -21.11 17.81 3.96
C GLU A 5 -19.60 17.93 3.82
N PHE A 6 -18.92 18.18 4.95
CA PHE A 6 -17.48 18.07 5.07
C PHE A 6 -17.10 16.63 4.76
N VAL A 7 -17.01 16.30 3.47
CA VAL A 7 -16.46 15.04 3.01
C VAL A 7 -15.00 15.09 3.43
N LYS A 8 -14.65 14.30 4.44
CA LYS A 8 -13.27 14.20 4.92
C LYS A 8 -12.45 13.49 3.84
N ILE A 9 -11.89 14.27 2.93
CA ILE A 9 -10.98 13.76 1.91
C ILE A 9 -9.70 13.34 2.61
N GLN A 10 -9.45 12.03 2.66
CA GLN A 10 -8.22 11.46 3.16
C GLN A 10 -7.25 11.29 1.99
N THR A 11 -5.97 11.56 2.24
CA THR A 11 -4.90 11.30 1.28
C THR A 11 -4.02 10.17 1.80
N CYS A 12 -3.93 9.12 1.01
CA CYS A 12 -3.26 7.88 1.34
C CYS A 12 -2.14 7.66 0.33
N VAL A 13 -0.96 7.32 0.81
CA VAL A 13 0.14 6.93 -0.07
C VAL A 13 0.36 5.43 0.07
N LEU A 14 0.44 4.73 -1.04
CA LEU A 14 0.61 3.29 -1.15
C LEU A 14 1.88 2.99 -1.93
N LYS A 15 2.66 2.02 -1.45
CA LYS A 15 3.76 1.39 -2.16
C LYS A 15 3.22 0.23 -2.98
N VAL A 16 3.43 0.24 -4.29
CA VAL A 16 2.97 -0.81 -5.21
C VAL A 16 4.13 -1.25 -6.09
N ASN A 17 4.28 -2.55 -6.30
CA ASN A 17 5.29 -3.06 -7.22
C ASN A 17 4.83 -2.86 -8.68
N ILE A 18 5.43 -1.90 -9.38
CA ILE A 18 5.15 -1.59 -10.78
C ILE A 18 6.41 -1.91 -11.59
N HIS A 19 6.36 -2.99 -12.37
CA HIS A 19 7.49 -3.44 -13.19
C HIS A 19 7.29 -3.21 -14.70
N CYS A 20 6.09 -2.82 -15.12
CA CYS A 20 5.77 -2.56 -16.52
C CYS A 20 4.60 -1.58 -16.66
N ASP A 21 4.44 -1.00 -17.85
CA ASP A 21 3.37 -0.05 -18.12
C ASP A 21 1.97 -0.67 -18.00
N GLY A 22 1.85 -1.98 -18.27
CA GLY A 22 0.61 -2.74 -18.04
C GLY A 22 0.22 -2.82 -16.56
N CYS A 23 1.18 -2.92 -15.64
CA CYS A 23 0.92 -2.87 -14.20
C CYS A 23 0.42 -1.50 -13.77
N ARG A 24 1.06 -0.42 -14.26
CA ARG A 24 0.63 0.96 -14.02
C ARG A 24 -0.81 1.19 -14.47
N HIS A 25 -1.14 0.78 -15.70
CA HIS A 25 -2.51 0.88 -16.24
C HIS A 25 -3.52 0.06 -15.44
N SER A 26 -3.16 -1.14 -15.02
CA SER A 26 -4.03 -1.99 -14.21
C SER A 26 -4.35 -1.35 -12.86
N VAL A 27 -3.34 -0.85 -12.16
CA VAL A 27 -3.49 -0.17 -10.86
C VAL A 27 -4.38 1.07 -11.01
N LYS A 28 -4.13 1.90 -12.03
CA LYS A 28 -4.96 3.07 -12.34
C LYS A 28 -6.43 2.69 -12.55
N LYS A 29 -6.70 1.66 -13.35
CA LYS A 29 -8.06 1.16 -13.62
C LYS A 29 -8.74 0.64 -12.35
N ILE A 30 -8.02 -0.07 -11.48
CA ILE A 30 -8.60 -0.60 -10.24
C ILE A 30 -8.98 0.55 -9.30
N LEU A 31 -8.09 1.51 -9.09
CA LEU A 31 -8.34 2.65 -8.19
C LEU A 31 -9.48 3.54 -8.67
N HIS A 32 -9.58 3.75 -9.99
CA HIS A 32 -10.67 4.53 -10.58
C HIS A 32 -12.03 3.82 -10.55
N LYS A 33 -12.06 2.49 -10.33
CA LYS A 33 -13.30 1.72 -10.12
C LYS A 33 -13.79 1.76 -8.68
N ILE A 34 -13.01 2.32 -7.76
CA ILE A 34 -13.37 2.38 -6.33
C ILE A 34 -14.17 3.66 -6.11
N ASP A 35 -15.40 3.50 -5.63
CA ASP A 35 -16.25 4.61 -5.26
C ASP A 35 -15.65 5.40 -4.08
N GLY A 36 -15.68 6.73 -4.18
CA GLY A 36 -15.06 7.61 -3.19
C GLY A 36 -13.58 7.95 -3.47
N VAL A 37 -12.95 7.44 -4.53
CA VAL A 37 -11.65 7.93 -5.01
C VAL A 37 -11.85 9.16 -5.88
N TYR A 38 -11.27 10.29 -5.50
CA TYR A 38 -11.34 11.54 -6.26
C TYR A 38 -10.11 11.75 -7.15
N THR A 39 -8.92 11.48 -6.61
CA THR A 39 -7.67 11.75 -7.32
C THR A 39 -6.68 10.63 -7.09
N THR A 40 -5.92 10.30 -8.14
CA THR A 40 -4.91 9.24 -8.11
C THR A 40 -3.66 9.70 -8.85
N VAL A 41 -2.52 9.67 -8.17
CA VAL A 41 -1.20 9.99 -8.72
C VAL A 41 -0.35 8.74 -8.63
N ILE A 42 0.18 8.27 -9.76
CA ILE A 42 1.01 7.07 -9.83
C ILE A 42 2.40 7.48 -10.30
N ASP A 43 3.37 7.26 -9.44
CA ASP A 43 4.79 7.40 -9.72
C ASP A 43 5.36 6.01 -9.98
N SER A 44 5.55 5.68 -11.26
CA SER A 44 6.06 4.38 -11.68
C SER A 44 7.56 4.21 -11.45
N ASP A 45 8.29 5.31 -11.30
CA ASP A 45 9.74 5.31 -11.06
C ASP A 45 10.05 4.77 -9.65
N SER A 46 9.33 5.28 -8.64
CA SER A 46 9.46 4.85 -7.24
C SER A 46 8.45 3.78 -6.81
N GLY A 47 7.51 3.40 -7.68
CA GLY A 47 6.41 2.49 -7.33
C GLY A 47 5.47 3.07 -6.26
N LYS A 48 5.29 4.40 -6.26
CA LYS A 48 4.50 5.12 -5.26
C LYS A 48 3.17 5.55 -5.85
N VAL A 49 2.09 5.29 -5.14
CA VAL A 49 0.72 5.60 -5.57
C VAL A 49 0.05 6.45 -4.50
N THR A 50 -0.31 7.68 -4.84
CA THR A 50 -1.05 8.57 -3.94
C THR A 50 -2.51 8.59 -4.35
N VAL A 51 -3.40 8.36 -3.40
CA VAL A 51 -4.85 8.32 -3.60
C VAL A 51 -5.49 9.32 -2.66
N SER A 52 -6.32 10.20 -3.18
CA SER A 52 -7.11 11.15 -2.39
C SER A 52 -8.59 10.83 -2.58
N GLY A 53 -9.29 10.60 -1.47
CA GLY A 53 -10.64 10.06 -1.48
C GLY A 53 -11.30 10.00 -0.11
N ASN A 54 -12.60 9.74 -0.09
CA ASN A 54 -13.34 9.36 1.11
C ASN A 54 -13.37 7.82 1.25
N VAL A 55 -12.20 7.19 1.18
CA VAL A 55 -12.05 5.73 1.17
C VAL A 55 -10.94 5.30 2.10
N ASP A 56 -11.14 4.16 2.77
CA ASP A 56 -10.17 3.61 3.70
C ASP A 56 -8.98 2.95 2.98
N HIS A 57 -7.78 3.19 3.51
CA HIS A 57 -6.50 2.64 3.07
C HIS A 57 -6.51 1.12 2.95
N ALA A 58 -7.10 0.42 3.93
CA ALA A 58 -7.14 -1.04 3.93
C ALA A 58 -8.09 -1.57 2.85
N ALA A 59 -9.19 -0.86 2.57
CA ALA A 59 -10.07 -1.18 1.45
C ALA A 59 -9.33 -1.05 0.10
N LEU A 60 -8.54 0.01 -0.10
CA LEU A 60 -7.70 0.18 -1.29
C LEU A 60 -6.70 -0.97 -1.45
N ILE A 61 -5.96 -1.31 -0.39
CA ILE A 61 -4.99 -2.41 -0.38
C ILE A 61 -5.66 -3.75 -0.69
N ARG A 62 -6.80 -4.05 -0.05
CA ARG A 62 -7.57 -5.28 -0.30
C ARG A 62 -8.00 -5.40 -1.76
N LYS A 63 -8.46 -4.30 -2.37
CA LYS A 63 -8.89 -4.28 -3.78
C LYS A 63 -7.69 -4.52 -4.72
N LEU A 64 -6.54 -3.92 -4.43
CA LEU A 64 -5.33 -4.13 -5.21
C LEU A 64 -4.83 -5.57 -5.09
N ASN A 65 -4.75 -6.11 -3.87
CA ASN A 65 -4.35 -7.49 -3.60
C ASN A 65 -5.28 -8.51 -4.28
N LYS A 66 -6.59 -8.27 -4.28
CA LYS A 66 -7.57 -9.12 -4.99
C LYS A 66 -7.31 -9.20 -6.51
N ASN A 67 -6.68 -8.18 -7.09
CA ASN A 67 -6.30 -8.13 -8.50
C ASN A 67 -4.83 -8.56 -8.74
N GLY A 68 -4.18 -9.17 -7.74
CA GLY A 68 -2.78 -9.61 -7.84
C GLY A 68 -1.77 -8.47 -7.86
N LYS A 69 -2.15 -7.27 -7.39
CA LYS A 69 -1.24 -6.12 -7.26
C LYS A 69 -0.97 -5.90 -5.78
N PHE A 70 0.20 -6.34 -5.33
CA PHE A 70 0.58 -6.20 -3.93
C PHE A 70 0.82 -4.72 -3.59
N ALA A 71 0.11 -4.22 -2.58
CA ALA A 71 0.18 -2.84 -2.14
C ALA A 71 0.31 -2.75 -0.61
N GLU A 72 1.12 -1.81 -0.14
CA GLU A 72 1.34 -1.53 1.28
C GLU A 72 1.24 -0.02 1.53
N VAL A 73 0.94 0.44 2.75
CA VAL A 73 0.91 1.88 3.04
C VAL A 73 2.33 2.45 3.06
N TRP A 74 2.59 3.46 2.25
CA TRP A 74 3.88 4.14 2.18
C TRP A 74 4.01 5.14 3.34
N GLY A 75 4.71 4.73 4.39
CA GLY A 75 4.88 5.50 5.62
C GLY A 75 3.60 5.43 6.47
N GLY A 76 3.73 4.92 7.70
CA GLY A 76 2.61 4.67 8.59
C GLY A 76 1.60 5.82 8.62
N ILE A 77 0.32 5.46 8.60
CA ILE A 77 -0.80 6.39 8.61
C ILE A 77 -0.57 7.38 9.75
N LYS A 78 -0.29 8.65 9.42
CA LYS A 78 -0.24 9.73 10.43
C LYS A 78 -1.67 10.10 10.82
N ASN A 79 -2.40 9.15 11.38
CA ASN A 79 -3.58 9.51 12.15
C ASN A 79 -3.09 10.01 13.51
N PRO A 80 -3.46 11.23 13.97
CA PRO A 80 -3.10 11.71 15.31
C PRO A 80 -3.68 10.86 16.45
N GLN A 81 -4.55 9.89 16.16
CA GLN A 81 -5.23 9.08 17.16
C GLN A 81 -5.30 7.61 16.73
N MET A 82 -4.23 6.86 16.95
CA MET A 82 -4.23 5.42 17.29
C MET A 82 -2.86 4.83 16.92
N LYS A 83 -1.95 4.93 17.89
CA LYS A 83 -0.77 4.07 17.97
C LYS A 83 -1.23 2.71 18.50
N ASN A 84 -1.67 1.80 17.63
CA ASN A 84 -1.42 0.36 17.82
C ASN A 84 -1.98 -0.42 16.62
N LEU A 85 -1.13 -0.78 15.65
CA LEU A 85 -1.17 -2.12 15.08
C LEU A 85 0.14 -2.38 14.33
N GLN A 86 0.78 -3.46 14.74
CA GLN A 86 2.09 -3.91 14.30
C GLN A 86 2.15 -4.12 12.78
N THR A 87 3.27 -3.80 12.16
CA THR A 87 3.67 -4.44 10.90
C THR A 87 5.18 -4.55 10.84
N GLY A 88 5.65 -5.80 10.76
CA GLY A 88 6.84 -6.14 10.01
C GLY A 88 8.14 -6.26 10.79
N ASN A 89 8.21 -7.22 11.70
CA ASN A 89 9.47 -7.88 12.02
C ASN A 89 9.97 -8.57 10.74
N ARG A 90 10.96 -7.98 10.06
CA ARG A 90 11.76 -8.63 9.02
C ARG A 90 13.21 -8.62 9.46
N ASN A 91 13.56 -9.55 10.36
CA ASN A 91 14.93 -10.01 10.50
C ASN A 91 14.98 -11.41 9.89
N ASP A 92 15.12 -11.44 8.57
CA ASP A 92 15.61 -12.63 7.86
C ASP A 92 17.14 -12.56 7.97
N ASP A 93 17.73 -13.35 8.86
CA ASP A 93 19.15 -13.67 8.81
C ASP A 93 19.31 -15.15 9.16
N SER A 94 19.18 -15.97 8.13
CA SER A 94 19.57 -17.38 8.18
C SER A 94 21.09 -17.47 8.06
N ASN A 95 21.80 -17.61 9.18
CA ASN A 95 23.21 -18.04 9.17
C ASN A 95 23.34 -19.48 9.64
N GLU A 96 23.47 -20.37 8.66
CA GLU A 96 23.80 -21.79 8.79
C GLU A 96 25.25 -21.97 9.22
N ASN A 97 25.51 -22.09 10.52
CA ASN A 97 26.82 -22.53 11.02
C ASN A 97 26.93 -24.06 10.93
N LYS A 98 27.36 -24.58 9.78
CA LYS A 98 27.86 -25.95 9.64
C LYS A 98 29.31 -26.02 10.12
N ASN A 99 29.51 -26.31 11.40
CA ASN A 99 30.79 -26.86 11.86
C ASN A 99 30.57 -28.22 12.53
N ARG A 100 30.65 -29.29 11.73
CA ARG A 100 30.83 -30.65 12.23
C ARG A 100 32.03 -31.30 11.55
N VAL A 101 33.21 -30.88 11.97
CA VAL A 101 34.44 -31.63 11.73
C VAL A 101 34.47 -32.79 12.73
N VAL A 102 34.08 -33.98 12.27
CA VAL A 102 34.43 -35.24 12.95
C VAL A 102 35.74 -35.72 12.34
N ILE A 103 36.83 -35.57 13.09
CA ILE A 103 38.13 -36.13 12.72
C ILE A 103 38.16 -37.55 13.29
N ARG A 104 38.19 -38.53 12.37
CA ARG A 104 38.68 -39.91 12.44
C ARG A 104 38.56 -40.66 13.77
#